data_AF-A0A7Y9DX68-F1
#
_entry.id   AF-A0A7Y9DX68-F1
#
_cell.length_a   1.000
_cell.length_b   1.000
_cell.length_c   1.000
_cell.angle_alpha   90.00
_cell.angle_beta   90.00
_cell.angle_gamma   90.00
#
_symmetry.space_group_name_H-M   'P 1'
#
loop_
_entity.id
_entity.type
_entity.pdbx_description
1 polymer ?
#
loop_
_entity_poly.entity_id
_entity_poly.type
_entity_poly.pdbx_seq_one_letter_code
_entity_poly.pdbx_strand_id
1 'polypeptide(L)'
;MDVGEGPDLLPDYAAWLDRVTATFEAVSYTLRIRLGDAGAAEAIALRVARGLVSRPLVFRHWGLPYSGRIAKLAEDGIVDVREGRLVRHGSWPGFRSALVGVPVDHQATLVLTCVEGRTDAELAERWGCDAEAAGVRRARTLEFLQDLVEDHGD
;
A
#
# COMPACT_ATOMS: atom_id res chain seq x y z
N MET A 1 28.80 -4.91 16.71
CA MET A 1 27.42 -5.39 16.52
C MET A 1 26.98 -4.73 15.24
N ASP A 2 27.02 -5.49 14.16
CA ASP A 2 26.82 -5.00 12.80
C ASP A 2 25.33 -4.67 12.64
N VAL A 3 25.02 -3.38 12.55
CA VAL A 3 23.65 -2.87 12.39
C VAL A 3 23.43 -2.89 10.89
N GLY A 4 22.95 -4.03 10.38
CA GLY A 4 22.75 -4.22 8.95
C GLY A 4 22.00 -3.04 8.35
N GLU A 5 22.63 -2.37 7.38
CA GLU A 5 21.99 -1.41 6.51
C GLU A 5 20.71 -2.03 5.98
N GLY A 6 19.56 -1.53 6.46
CA GLY A 6 18.30 -1.81 5.79
C GLY A 6 18.40 -1.35 4.34
N PRO A 7 17.59 -1.89 3.43
CA PRO A 7 17.62 -1.46 2.03
C PRO A 7 17.40 0.06 1.96
N ASP A 8 18.28 0.75 1.22
CA ASP A 8 18.21 2.19 0.99
C ASP A 8 16.94 2.49 0.17
N LEU A 9 15.86 2.82 0.86
CA LEU A 9 14.62 3.27 0.25
C LEU A 9 14.79 4.67 -0.30
N LEU A 10 14.15 4.97 -1.45
CA LEU A 10 14.06 6.36 -1.90
C LEU A 10 13.31 7.19 -0.86
N PRO A 11 13.76 8.42 -0.51
CA PRO A 11 13.17 9.19 0.58
C PRO A 11 11.65 9.39 0.46
N ASP A 12 11.15 9.72 -0.73
CA ASP A 12 9.72 9.91 -0.97
C ASP A 12 8.94 8.59 -0.89
N TYR A 13 9.57 7.47 -1.25
CA TYR A 13 8.99 6.15 -1.08
C TYR A 13 8.94 5.73 0.39
N ALA A 14 10.00 6.03 1.16
CA ALA A 14 10.02 5.82 2.60
C ALA A 14 8.89 6.61 3.29
N ALA A 15 8.70 7.87 2.92
CA ALA A 15 7.60 8.69 3.42
C ALA A 15 6.21 8.12 3.05
N TRP A 16 6.06 7.59 1.83
CA TRP A 16 4.85 6.88 1.42
C TRP A 16 4.63 5.60 2.26
N LEU A 17 5.67 4.80 2.48
CA LEU A 17 5.60 3.57 3.27
C LEU A 17 5.27 3.87 4.75
N ASP A 18 5.79 4.95 5.31
CA ASP A 18 5.44 5.42 6.64
C ASP A 18 3.96 5.79 6.73
N ARG A 19 3.40 6.41 5.68
CA ARG A 19 1.96 6.70 5.61
C ARG A 19 1.11 5.43 5.58
N VAL A 20 1.53 4.41 4.82
CA VAL A 20 0.83 3.10 4.80
C VAL A 20 0.92 2.43 6.17
N THR A 21 2.10 2.45 6.80
CA THR A 21 2.35 1.92 8.15
C THR A 21 1.46 2.60 9.19
N ALA A 22 1.46 3.93 9.23
CA ALA A 22 0.62 4.70 10.15
C ALA A 22 -0.88 4.41 9.95
N THR A 23 -1.30 4.17 8.70
CA THR A 23 -2.70 3.80 8.40
C THR A 23 -3.04 2.42 8.96
N PHE A 24 -2.17 1.43 8.76
CA PHE A 24 -2.34 0.10 9.35
C PHE A 24 -2.43 0.17 10.88
N GLU A 25 -1.50 0.87 11.52
CA GLU A 25 -1.44 0.99 12.98
C GLU A 25 -2.68 1.68 13.54
N ALA A 26 -3.10 2.79 12.92
CA ALA A 26 -4.30 3.52 13.33
C ALA A 26 -5.56 2.64 13.24
N VAL A 27 -5.75 1.95 12.11
CA VAL A 27 -6.91 1.05 11.92
C VAL A 27 -6.87 -0.10 12.92
N SER A 28 -5.72 -0.76 13.07
CA SER A 28 -5.54 -1.87 14.01
C SER A 28 -5.87 -1.43 15.45
N TYR A 29 -5.33 -0.29 15.87
CA TYR A 29 -5.60 0.27 17.20
C TYR A 29 -7.08 0.56 17.42
N THR A 30 -7.72 1.29 16.49
CA THR A 30 -9.14 1.65 16.59
C THR A 30 -10.04 0.41 16.62
N LEU A 31 -9.79 -0.56 15.75
CA LEU A 31 -10.61 -1.77 15.67
C LEU A 31 -10.39 -2.69 16.86
N ARG A 32 -9.18 -2.75 17.43
CA ARG A 32 -8.93 -3.51 18.64
C ARG A 32 -9.80 -3.03 19.79
N ILE A 33 -9.94 -1.70 19.95
CA ILE A 33 -10.83 -1.12 20.96
C ILE A 33 -12.29 -1.41 20.65
N ARG A 34 -12.69 -1.28 19.39
CA ARG A 34 -14.10 -1.42 18.97
C ARG A 34 -14.60 -2.87 19.00
N LEU A 35 -13.75 -3.82 18.64
CA LEU A 35 -14.11 -5.23 18.49
C LEU A 35 -13.75 -6.08 19.71
N GLY A 36 -12.77 -5.65 20.52
CA GLY A 36 -12.25 -6.45 21.64
C GLY A 36 -11.44 -7.68 21.20
N ASP A 37 -11.17 -7.84 19.89
CA ASP A 37 -10.36 -8.92 19.31
C ASP A 37 -9.19 -8.31 18.54
N ALA A 38 -7.97 -8.47 19.07
CA ALA A 38 -6.76 -7.95 18.46
C ALA A 38 -6.41 -8.65 17.15
N GLY A 39 -6.66 -9.95 17.02
CA GLY A 39 -6.37 -10.71 15.80
C GLY A 39 -7.33 -10.36 14.67
N ALA A 40 -8.61 -10.13 14.98
CA ALA A 40 -9.56 -9.58 14.02
C ALA A 40 -9.20 -8.16 13.58
N ALA A 41 -8.81 -7.30 14.53
CA ALA A 41 -8.40 -5.94 14.24
C ALA A 41 -7.17 -5.87 13.31
N GLU A 42 -6.15 -6.68 13.58
CA GLU A 42 -4.96 -6.78 12.74
C GLU A 42 -5.30 -7.27 11.33
N ALA A 43 -6.13 -8.31 11.19
CA ALA A 43 -6.53 -8.83 9.88
C ALA A 43 -7.29 -7.79 9.04
N ILE A 44 -8.19 -7.01 9.66
CA ILE A 44 -8.89 -5.93 8.96
C ILE A 44 -7.91 -4.81 8.59
N ALA A 45 -7.01 -4.43 9.49
CA ALA A 45 -5.99 -3.42 9.19
C ALA A 45 -5.08 -3.83 8.03
N LEU A 46 -4.66 -5.10 7.98
CA LEU A 46 -3.88 -5.66 6.90
C LEU A 46 -4.64 -5.66 5.58
N ARG A 47 -5.93 -6.05 5.60
CA ARG A 47 -6.83 -5.95 4.45
C ARG A 47 -6.93 -4.51 3.94
N VAL A 48 -7.03 -3.53 4.83
CA VAL A 48 -7.06 -2.10 4.47
C VAL A 48 -5.75 -1.70 3.78
N ALA A 49 -4.60 -2.02 4.38
CA ALA A 49 -3.29 -1.70 3.80
C ALA A 49 -3.13 -2.31 2.38
N ARG A 50 -3.42 -3.60 2.21
CA ARG A 50 -3.43 -4.28 0.91
C ARG A 50 -4.41 -3.64 -0.08
N GLY A 51 -5.62 -3.29 0.38
CA GLY A 51 -6.64 -2.64 -0.44
C GLY A 51 -6.27 -1.22 -0.90
N LEU A 52 -5.40 -0.53 -0.16
CA LEU A 52 -4.81 0.74 -0.58
C LEU A 52 -3.66 0.53 -1.59
N VAL A 53 -2.74 -0.40 -1.30
CA VAL A 53 -1.59 -0.70 -2.17
C VAL A 53 -2.03 -1.25 -3.54
N SER A 54 -3.07 -2.08 -3.59
CA SER A 54 -3.64 -2.61 -4.85
C SER A 54 -4.33 -1.54 -5.71
N ARG A 55 -4.66 -0.37 -5.14
CA ARG A 55 -5.19 0.78 -5.89
C ARG A 55 -4.43 2.05 -5.53
N PRO A 56 -3.15 2.13 -5.91
CA PRO A 56 -2.22 3.11 -5.36
C PRO A 56 -2.53 4.54 -5.82
N LEU A 57 -3.31 4.74 -6.88
CA LEU A 57 -3.77 6.08 -7.30
C LEU A 57 -4.60 6.81 -6.23
N VAL A 58 -5.06 6.14 -5.17
CA VAL A 58 -5.70 6.80 -4.02
C VAL A 58 -4.72 7.69 -3.24
N PHE A 59 -3.42 7.39 -3.28
CA PHE A 59 -2.39 8.10 -2.51
C PHE A 59 -2.16 9.54 -2.98
N ARG A 60 -2.51 9.86 -4.23
CA ARG A 60 -2.50 11.23 -4.79
C ARG A 60 -3.40 12.18 -4.03
N HIS A 61 -4.39 11.64 -3.31
CA HIS A 61 -5.36 12.41 -2.56
C HIS A 61 -4.96 12.51 -1.10
N TRP A 62 -5.02 13.74 -0.58
CA TRP A 62 -4.97 14.03 0.83
C TRP A 62 -6.39 14.38 1.27
N GLY A 63 -7.07 13.48 1.98
CA GLY A 63 -8.43 13.70 2.49
C GLY A 63 -9.46 12.67 2.05
N LEU A 64 -10.65 13.14 1.66
CA LEU A 64 -11.87 12.32 1.56
C LEU A 64 -11.76 11.03 0.73
N PRO A 65 -11.12 11.00 -0.46
CA PRO A 65 -10.99 9.75 -1.20
C PRO A 65 -10.14 8.70 -0.47
N TYR A 66 -9.11 9.15 0.25
CA TYR A 66 -8.21 8.29 1.02
C TYR A 66 -8.92 7.74 2.26
N SER A 67 -9.50 8.62 3.08
CA SER A 67 -10.21 8.22 4.30
C SER A 67 -11.49 7.41 4.00
N GLY A 68 -12.21 7.75 2.93
CA GLY A 68 -13.39 7.00 2.49
C GLY A 68 -13.05 5.58 2.06
N ARG A 69 -11.91 5.37 1.38
CA ARG A 69 -11.45 4.03 1.01
C ARG A 69 -11.05 3.20 2.23
N ILE A 70 -10.37 3.80 3.20
CA ILE A 70 -10.06 3.15 4.49
C ILE A 70 -11.34 2.73 5.20
N ALA A 71 -12.30 3.65 5.35
CA ALA A 71 -13.56 3.39 6.03
C ALA A 71 -14.32 2.24 5.37
N LYS A 72 -14.45 2.27 4.04
CA LYS A 72 -15.14 1.21 3.29
C LYS A 72 -14.49 -0.17 3.49
N LEU A 73 -13.15 -0.26 3.35
CA LEU A 73 -12.42 -1.52 3.54
C LEU A 73 -12.52 -2.05 4.98
N ALA A 74 -12.46 -1.14 5.97
CA ALA A 74 -12.61 -1.50 7.37
C ALA A 74 -14.03 -1.95 7.72
N GLU A 75 -15.06 -1.27 7.20
CA GLU A 75 -16.46 -1.63 7.38
C GLU A 75 -16.78 -3.01 6.81
N ASP A 76 -16.31 -3.31 5.60
CA ASP A 76 -16.48 -4.63 4.99
C ASP A 76 -15.84 -5.73 5.88
N GLY A 77 -14.66 -5.45 6.43
CA GLY A 77 -14.00 -6.36 7.39
C GLY A 77 -14.76 -6.55 8.70
N ILE A 78 -15.36 -5.49 9.25
CA ILE A 78 -16.20 -5.58 10.46
C ILE A 78 -17.46 -6.42 10.19
N VAL A 79 -18.06 -6.26 9.00
CA VAL A 79 -19.20 -7.07 8.56
C VAL A 79 -18.79 -8.55 8.49
N ASP A 80 -17.65 -8.85 7.87
CA ASP A 80 -17.14 -10.23 7.79
C ASP A 80 -16.84 -10.84 9.17
N VAL A 81 -16.34 -10.06 10.14
CA VAL A 81 -16.18 -10.52 11.53
C VAL A 81 -17.52 -10.89 12.16
N ARG A 82 -18.52 -10.02 12.02
CA ARG A 82 -19.86 -10.24 12.60
C ARG A 82 -20.55 -11.46 12.01
N GLU A 83 -20.28 -11.76 10.75
CA GLU A 83 -20.85 -12.89 10.03
C GLU A 83 -19.97 -14.16 10.12
N GLY A 84 -18.87 -14.12 10.90
CA GLY A 84 -17.97 -15.27 11.07
C GLY A 84 -17.21 -15.67 9.81
N ARG A 85 -17.10 -14.76 8.84
CA ARG A 85 -16.43 -14.97 7.53
C ARG A 85 -15.04 -14.34 7.44
N LEU A 86 -14.57 -13.67 8.50
CA LEU A 86 -13.27 -13.02 8.44
C LEU A 86 -12.18 -14.05 8.16
N VAL A 87 -11.47 -13.83 7.07
CA VAL A 87 -10.30 -14.63 6.69
C VAL A 87 -9.02 -13.94 7.16
N ARG A 88 -8.12 -14.70 7.77
CA ARG A 88 -6.86 -14.20 8.35
C ARG A 88 -5.67 -14.76 7.55
N HIS A 89 -5.29 -14.05 6.50
CA HIS A 89 -4.18 -14.43 5.61
C HIS A 89 -2.99 -13.47 5.73
N GLY A 90 -1.79 -14.03 5.79
CA GLY A 90 -0.53 -13.30 5.96
C GLY A 90 -0.41 -12.53 7.28
N SER A 91 0.61 -11.69 7.37
CA SER A 91 0.88 -10.86 8.54
C SER A 91 1.39 -9.48 8.13
N TRP A 92 1.22 -8.49 9.00
CA TRP A 92 1.77 -7.15 8.76
C TRP A 92 3.30 -7.14 8.61
N PRO A 93 4.09 -7.82 9.47
CA PRO A 93 5.54 -7.88 9.29
C PRO A 93 5.95 -8.44 7.92
N GLY A 94 5.29 -9.51 7.46
CA GLY A 94 5.56 -10.10 6.15
C GLY A 94 5.25 -9.13 5.00
N PHE A 95 4.05 -8.54 5.02
CA PHE A 95 3.63 -7.58 3.99
C PHE A 95 4.50 -6.31 3.99
N ARG A 96 4.85 -5.77 5.16
CA ARG A 96 5.76 -4.63 5.27
C ARG A 96 7.15 -4.96 4.73
N SER A 97 7.69 -6.15 5.03
CA SER A 97 8.97 -6.60 4.48
C SER A 97 8.94 -6.66 2.96
N ALA A 98 7.84 -7.11 2.36
CA ALA A 98 7.66 -7.13 0.92
C ALA A 98 7.66 -5.70 0.32
N LEU A 99 6.96 -4.76 0.97
CA LEU A 99 6.96 -3.35 0.57
C LEU A 99 8.34 -2.69 0.69
N VAL A 100 9.13 -3.09 1.68
CA VAL A 100 10.53 -2.66 1.84
C VAL A 100 11.43 -3.25 0.75
N GLY A 101 11.13 -4.45 0.27
CA GLY A 101 11.87 -5.15 -0.79
C GLY A 101 11.53 -4.72 -2.22
N VAL A 102 10.65 -3.74 -2.42
CA VAL A 102 10.26 -3.27 -3.77
C VAL A 102 11.49 -2.71 -4.49
N PRO A 103 11.76 -3.10 -5.75
CA PRO A 103 12.89 -2.57 -6.52
C PRO A 103 12.84 -1.05 -6.67
N VAL A 104 13.99 -0.39 -6.61
CA VAL A 104 14.13 1.09 -6.66
C VAL A 104 13.42 1.72 -7.87
N ASP A 105 13.45 1.07 -9.03
CA ASP A 105 12.75 1.52 -10.23
C ASP A 105 11.23 1.60 -10.05
N HIS A 106 10.66 0.62 -9.34
CA HIS A 106 9.24 0.60 -8.99
C HIS A 106 8.93 1.60 -7.88
N GLN A 107 9.84 1.79 -6.91
CA GLN A 107 9.68 2.81 -5.88
C GLN A 107 9.56 4.21 -6.51
N ALA A 108 10.50 4.58 -7.39
CA ALA A 108 10.50 5.87 -8.07
C ALA A 108 9.24 6.06 -8.93
N THR A 109 8.89 5.03 -9.70
CA THR A 109 7.72 5.07 -10.58
C THR A 109 6.42 5.19 -9.77
N LEU A 110 6.30 4.48 -8.64
CA LEU A 110 5.15 4.57 -7.74
C LEU A 110 4.99 6.00 -7.22
N VAL A 111 6.04 6.60 -6.68
CA VAL A 111 5.97 7.96 -6.13
C VAL A 111 5.50 8.95 -7.18
N LEU A 112 6.18 8.98 -8.34
CA LEU A 112 5.86 9.94 -9.41
C LEU A 112 4.42 9.77 -9.92
N THR A 113 3.96 8.53 -10.06
CA THR A 113 2.65 8.25 -10.67
C THR A 113 1.49 8.31 -9.68
N CYS A 114 1.68 7.74 -8.48
CA CYS A 114 0.61 7.46 -7.54
C CYS A 114 0.56 8.42 -6.37
N VAL A 115 1.68 9.09 -6.05
CA VAL A 115 1.76 10.09 -4.98
C VAL A 115 1.74 11.50 -5.56
N GLU A 116 2.61 11.78 -6.53
CA GLU A 116 2.68 13.09 -7.20
C GLU A 116 1.60 13.26 -8.28
N GLY A 117 1.11 12.16 -8.87
CA GLY A 117 0.06 12.21 -9.90
C GLY A 117 0.54 12.65 -11.28
N ARG A 118 1.83 12.42 -11.60
CA ARG A 118 2.42 12.77 -12.90
C ARG A 118 1.74 12.04 -14.06
N THR A 119 1.53 12.76 -15.15
CA THR A 119 1.03 12.25 -16.42
C THR A 119 2.12 11.50 -17.19
N ASP A 120 1.74 10.67 -18.17
CA ASP A 120 2.72 9.94 -19.00
C ASP A 120 3.65 10.88 -19.78
N ALA A 121 3.18 12.07 -20.16
CA ALA A 121 4.00 13.08 -20.81
C ALA A 121 5.09 13.65 -19.87
N GLU A 122 4.75 13.98 -18.63
CA GLU A 122 5.72 14.46 -17.63
C GLU A 122 6.72 13.36 -17.25
N LEU A 123 6.26 12.11 -17.19
CA LEU A 123 7.11 10.95 -16.94
C LEU A 123 8.09 10.72 -18.10
N ALA A 124 7.61 10.81 -19.34
CA ALA A 124 8.41 10.67 -20.55
C ALA A 124 9.51 11.72 -20.62
N GLU A 125 9.19 12.99 -20.35
CA GLU A 125 10.18 14.07 -20.26
C GLU A 125 11.24 13.76 -19.21
N ARG A 126 10.81 13.36 -17.99
CA ARG A 126 11.72 13.06 -16.89
C ARG A 126 12.63 11.86 -17.17
N TRP A 127 12.14 10.86 -17.90
CA TRP A 127 12.88 9.64 -18.22
C TRP A 127 13.62 9.71 -19.55
N GLY A 128 13.47 10.79 -20.32
CA GLY A 128 14.08 10.92 -21.64
C GLY A 128 13.56 9.88 -22.65
N CYS A 129 12.27 9.53 -22.58
CA CYS A 129 11.62 8.59 -23.49
C CYS A 129 10.33 9.20 -24.08
N ASP A 130 9.58 8.42 -24.87
CA ASP A 130 8.24 8.82 -25.32
C ASP A 130 7.14 8.43 -24.30
N ALA A 131 5.95 8.99 -24.50
CA ALA A 131 4.80 8.79 -23.61
C ALA A 131 4.31 7.33 -23.58
N GLU A 132 4.50 6.57 -24.66
CA GLU A 132 4.11 5.17 -24.72
C GLU A 132 5.02 4.32 -23.82
N ALA A 133 6.33 4.48 -23.95
CA ALA A 133 7.31 3.82 -23.10
C ALA A 133 7.14 4.18 -21.62
N ALA A 134 6.84 5.46 -21.33
CA ALA A 134 6.50 5.89 -19.97
C ALA A 134 5.23 5.21 -19.43
N GLY A 135 4.19 5.13 -20.26
CA GLY A 135 2.93 4.45 -19.95
C GLY A 135 3.14 2.96 -19.65
N VAL A 136 3.98 2.27 -20.44
CA VAL A 136 4.35 0.86 -20.21
C VAL A 136 5.08 0.69 -18.88
N ARG A 137 6.04 1.58 -18.56
CA ARG A 137 6.76 1.53 -17.27
C ARG A 137 5.83 1.73 -16.08
N ARG A 138 4.89 2.67 -16.18
CA ARG A 138 3.84 2.87 -15.18
C ARG A 138 2.98 1.61 -15.03
N ALA A 139 2.46 1.05 -16.12
CA ALA A 139 1.61 -0.14 -16.09
C ALA A 139 2.31 -1.32 -15.40
N ARG A 140 3.56 -1.60 -15.76
CA ARG A 140 4.38 -2.66 -15.11
C ARG A 140 4.54 -2.46 -13.61
N THR A 141 4.69 -1.22 -13.16
CA THR A 141 4.78 -0.91 -11.73
C THR A 141 3.46 -1.15 -11.02
N LEU A 142 2.34 -0.83 -11.65
CA LEU A 142 1.01 -1.09 -11.08
C LEU A 142 0.70 -2.59 -11.03
N GLU A 143 1.06 -3.34 -12.07
CA GLU A 143 0.96 -4.81 -12.11
C GLU A 143 1.83 -5.43 -11.02
N PHE A 144 3.10 -5.02 -10.91
CA PHE A 144 4.00 -5.49 -9.84
C PHE A 144 3.42 -5.30 -8.42
N LEU A 145 2.77 -4.16 -8.16
CA LEU A 145 2.13 -3.91 -6.86
C LEU A 145 0.88 -4.77 -6.64
N GLN A 146 0.15 -5.12 -7.70
CA GLN A 146 -0.98 -6.04 -7.61
C GLN A 146 -0.48 -7.45 -7.28
N ASP A 147 0.51 -7.94 -8.02
CA ASP A 147 1.14 -9.25 -7.78
C ASP A 147 1.69 -9.33 -6.35
N LEU A 148 2.38 -8.28 -5.88
CA LEU A 148 2.89 -8.22 -4.50
C LEU A 148 1.77 -8.35 -3.45
N VAL A 149 0.61 -7.74 -3.70
CA VAL A 149 -0.56 -7.82 -2.81
C VAL A 149 -1.19 -9.22 -2.85
N GLU A 150 -1.24 -9.86 -4.03
CA GLU A 150 -1.78 -11.21 -4.22
C GLU A 150 -0.87 -12.28 -3.59
N ASP A 151 0.45 -12.20 -3.81
CA ASP A 151 1.44 -13.12 -3.22
C ASP A 151 1.47 -13.09 -1.70
N HIS A 152 1.06 -11.96 -1.11
CA HIS A 152 0.93 -11.80 0.32
C HIS A 152 -0.52 -11.88 0.78
N GLY A 153 -1.47 -12.12 -0.12
CA GLY A 153 -2.92 -12.11 0.08
C GLY A 153 -3.51 -13.42 0.61
N ASP A 154 -2.86 -14.54 0.29
CA ASP A 154 -3.28 -15.92 0.56
C ASP A 154 -2.66 -16.55 1.83
#